data_AF-A0A4R2MWH4-F1
#
_entry.id   AF-A0A4R2MWH4-F1
#
_cell.length_a   1.000
_cell.length_b   1.000
_cell.length_c   1.000
_cell.angle_alpha   90.00
_cell.angle_beta   90.00
_cell.angle_gamma   90.00
#
_symmetry.space_group_name_H-M   'P 1'
#
loop_
_entity.id
_entity.type
_entity.pdbx_description
1 polymer ?
#
loop_
_entity_poly.entity_id
_entity_poly.type
_entity_poly.pdbx_seq_one_letter_code
_entity_poly.pdbx_strand_id
1 'polypeptide(L)' 'MNIFRFITMISISVIGLSSCTQHFWNYGGVVSEEYSKRFDECFDEVKKHYSLPVHSTERERLELLVLINKCMDKQKNKK' A
#
# COMPACT_ATOMS: atom_id res chain seq x y z
N MET A 1 26.79 18.93 34.21
CA MET A 1 25.67 18.98 33.24
C MET A 1 24.64 17.97 33.71
N ASN A 2 23.58 18.44 34.38
CA ASN A 2 22.72 17.59 35.22
C ASN A 2 22.04 16.50 34.39
N ILE A 3 22.16 15.25 34.83
CA ILE A 3 21.50 14.06 34.26
C ILE A 3 20.01 14.31 33.99
N PHE A 4 19.36 15.11 34.84
CA PHE A 4 17.99 15.57 34.64
C PHE A 4 17.73 16.29 33.31
N ARG A 5 18.67 17.10 32.82
CA ARG A 5 18.58 17.79 31.52
C ARG A 5 18.76 16.85 30.35
N PHE A 6 19.54 15.79 30.51
CA PHE A 6 19.75 14.78 29.47
C PHE A 6 18.51 13.90 29.31
N ILE A 7 17.91 13.49 30.42
CA ILE A 7 16.66 12.71 30.44
C ILE A 7 15.51 13.52 29.82
N THR A 8 15.34 14.80 30.17
CA THR A 8 14.29 15.62 29.57
C THR A 8 14.49 15.85 28.07
N MET A 9 15.73 16.02 27.61
CA MET A 9 16.03 16.16 26.19
C MET A 9 15.70 14.89 25.39
N ILE A 10 16.04 13.70 25.93
CA ILE A 10 15.70 12.41 25.31
C ILE A 10 14.18 12.23 25.25
N SER A 11 13.46 12.50 26.34
CA SER A 11 12.00 12.33 26.37
C SER A 11 11.29 13.23 25.34
N ILE A 12 11.74 14.47 25.16
CA ILE A 12 11.18 15.38 24.16
C ILE A 12 11.48 14.87 22.73
N SER A 13 12.67 14.34 22.49
CA SER A 13 13.05 13.77 21.18
C SER A 13 12.24 12.51 20.83
N VAL A 14 11.92 11.66 21.79
CA VAL A 14 11.13 10.43 21.55
C VAL A 14 9.68 10.77 21.23
N ILE A 15 9.07 11.74 21.93
CA ILE A 15 7.67 12.16 21.69
C ILE A 15 7.52 12.85 20.32
N GLY A 16 8.52 13.62 19.89
CA GLY A 16 8.53 14.26 18.56
C GLY A 16 8.60 13.28 17.38
N LEU A 17 9.29 12.14 17.55
CA LEU A 17 9.42 11.13 16.50
C LEU A 17 8.18 10.23 16.37
N SER A 18 7.49 9.95 17.48
CA SER A 18 6.27 9.12 17.48
C SER A 18 5.06 9.79 16.84
N SER A 19 4.93 11.12 16.94
CA SER A 19 3.76 11.84 16.40
C SER A 19 3.81 12.05 14.88
N CYS A 20 5.00 12.06 14.26
CA CYS A 20 5.11 12.17 12.80
C CYS A 20 4.95 10.82 12.09
N THR A 21 5.33 9.70 12.70
CA THR A 21 5.24 8.38 12.05
C THR A 21 3.83 7.81 12.07
N GLN A 22 3.04 8.04 13.13
CA GLN A 22 1.66 7.54 13.18
C GLN A 22 0.75 8.19 12.13
N HIS A 23 1.01 9.45 11.75
CA HIS A 23 0.23 10.13 10.73
C HIS A 23 0.49 9.58 9.31
N PHE A 24 1.68 9.06 9.03
CA PHE A 24 2.02 8.51 7.72
C PHE A 24 1.30 7.18 7.44
N TRP A 25 1.20 6.30 8.44
CA TRP A 25 0.53 5.00 8.28
C TRP A 25 -1.00 5.09 8.38
N ASN A 26 -1.55 6.07 9.11
CA ASN A 26 -3.00 6.30 9.16
C ASN A 26 -3.58 7.00 7.93
N TYR A 27 -2.73 7.57 7.06
CA TYR A 27 -3.13 8.11 5.76
C TYR A 27 -2.78 7.18 4.58
N GLY A 28 -2.46 5.91 4.83
CA GLY A 28 -2.61 4.87 3.81
C GLY A 28 -4.08 4.84 3.41
N GLY A 29 -4.44 5.60 2.38
CA GLY A 29 -5.81 6.03 2.10
C GLY A 29 -6.77 4.86 2.25
N VAL A 30 -7.87 5.08 2.98
CA VAL A 30 -8.95 4.10 3.10
C VAL A 30 -9.37 3.74 1.68
N VAL A 31 -8.89 2.60 1.21
CA VAL A 31 -9.27 2.06 -0.08
C VAL A 31 -10.75 1.76 0.05
N SER A 32 -11.57 2.45 -0.74
CA SER A 32 -13.02 2.19 -0.78
C SER A 32 -13.26 0.69 -0.92
N GLU A 33 -14.21 0.13 -0.15
CA GLU A 33 -14.60 -1.28 -0.28
C GLU A 33 -14.96 -1.63 -1.74
N GLU A 34 -15.57 -0.69 -2.48
CA GLU A 34 -15.88 -0.86 -3.91
C GLU A 34 -14.61 -0.90 -4.78
N TYR A 35 -13.56 -0.16 -4.42
CA TYR A 35 -12.27 -0.28 -5.10
C TYR A 35 -11.60 -1.63 -4.80
N SER A 36 -11.56 -2.04 -3.52
CA SER A 36 -10.97 -3.33 -3.13
C SER A 36 -11.66 -4.49 -3.83
N LYS A 37 -12.99 -4.50 -3.82
CA LYS A 37 -13.78 -5.55 -4.46
C LYS A 37 -13.50 -5.65 -5.96
N ARG A 38 -13.45 -4.52 -6.66
CA ARG A 38 -13.11 -4.51 -8.10
C ARG A 38 -11.69 -4.97 -8.36
N PHE A 39 -10.75 -4.60 -7.49
CA PHE A 39 -9.37 -5.07 -7.58
C PHE A 39 -9.31 -6.60 -7.43
N ASP A 40 -10.00 -7.17 -6.45
CA ASP A 40 -10.04 -8.61 -6.21
C ASP A 40 -10.67 -9.36 -7.40
N GLU A 41 -11.80 -8.86 -7.93
CA GLU A 41 -12.45 -9.42 -9.12
C GLU A 41 -11.51 -9.42 -10.34
N CYS A 42 -10.83 -8.29 -10.59
CA CYS A 42 -9.88 -8.17 -11.69
C CYS A 42 -8.61 -8.99 -11.46
N PHE A 43 -8.14 -9.11 -10.23
CA PHE A 43 -7.00 -9.94 -9.86
C PHE A 43 -7.30 -11.42 -10.16
N ASP A 44 -8.46 -11.91 -9.74
CA ASP A 44 -8.87 -13.29 -10.00
C ASP A 44 -9.10 -13.56 -11.50
N GLU A 45 -9.64 -12.59 -12.24
CA GLU A 45 -9.80 -12.71 -13.69
C GLU A 45 -8.45 -12.78 -14.42
N VAL A 46 -7.51 -11.89 -14.07
CA VAL A 46 -6.17 -11.89 -14.67
C VAL A 46 -5.41 -13.16 -14.29
N LYS A 47 -5.49 -13.60 -13.03
CA LYS A 47 -4.82 -14.81 -12.53
C LYS A 47 -5.27 -16.09 -13.24
N LYS A 48 -6.53 -16.18 -13.69
CA LYS A 48 -7.02 -17.32 -14.48
C LYS A 48 -6.31 -17.46 -15.83
N HIS A 49 -5.89 -16.34 -16.41
CA HIS A 49 -5.27 -16.30 -17.75
C HIS A 49 -3.73 -16.14 -17.67
N TYR A 50 -3.23 -15.57 -16.58
CA TYR A 50 -1.82 -15.30 -16.33
C TYR A 50 -1.42 -15.85 -14.96
N SER A 51 -0.82 -17.04 -14.95
CA SER A 51 -0.19 -17.60 -13.76
C SER A 51 1.20 -17.01 -13.58
N LEU A 52 1.45 -16.32 -12.47
CA LEU A 52 2.80 -15.87 -12.14
C LEU A 52 3.60 -17.02 -11.52
N PRO A 53 4.79 -17.36 -12.07
CA PRO A 53 5.69 -18.30 -11.42
C PRO A 53 6.21 -17.72 -10.09
N VAL A 54 6.55 -18.62 -9.16
CA VAL A 54 7.12 -18.26 -7.85
C VAL A 54 8.38 -17.38 -8.01
N HIS A 55 9.16 -17.62 -9.07
CA HIS A 55 10.34 -16.84 -9.44
C HIS A 55 10.08 -15.90 -10.62
N SER A 56 8.95 -15.20 -10.60
CA SER A 56 8.68 -14.12 -11.55
C SER A 56 9.67 -12.97 -11.41
N THR A 57 10.13 -12.47 -12.54
CA THR A 57 10.92 -11.25 -12.65
C THR A 57 10.08 -10.04 -12.27
N GLU A 58 10.74 -8.95 -11.89
CA GLU A 58 10.07 -7.67 -11.61
C GLU A 58 9.22 -7.20 -12.79
N ARG A 59 9.73 -7.40 -14.02
CA ARG A 59 9.02 -7.05 -15.26
C ARG A 59 7.70 -7.81 -15.38
N GLU A 60 7.69 -9.12 -15.18
CA GLU A 60 6.46 -9.93 -15.26
C GLU A 60 5.43 -9.53 -14.21
N ARG A 61 5.88 -9.15 -13.01
CA ARG A 61 5.01 -8.63 -11.96
C ARG A 61 4.39 -7.29 -12.32
N LEU A 62 5.18 -6.38 -12.92
CA LEU A 62 4.69 -5.10 -13.43
C LEU A 62 3.68 -5.30 -14.57
N GLU A 63 3.94 -6.23 -15.48
CA GLU A 63 3.01 -6.58 -16.56
C GLU A 63 1.66 -7.09 -16.01
N LEU A 64 1.68 -7.90 -14.95
CA LEU A 64 0.45 -8.32 -14.25
C LEU A 64 -0.33 -7.13 -13.67
N LEU A 65 0.36 -6.22 -12.98
CA LEU A 65 -0.27 -5.02 -12.42
C LEU A 65 -0.90 -4.14 -13.50
N VAL A 66 -0.25 -4.01 -14.66
CA VAL A 66 -0.80 -3.30 -15.82
C VAL A 66 -2.07 -3.98 -16.34
N LEU A 67 -2.11 -5.31 -16.39
CA LEU A 67 -3.30 -6.06 -16.81
C LEU A 67 -4.47 -5.88 -15.83
N ILE A 68 -4.21 -5.93 -14.53
CA ILE A 68 -5.21 -5.69 -13.49
C ILE A 68 -5.76 -4.27 -13.61
N ASN A 69 -4.89 -3.27 -13.80
CA ASN A 69 -5.33 -1.89 -13.96
C ASN A 69 -6.18 -1.68 -15.23
N LYS A 70 -5.83 -2.34 -16.35
CA LYS A 70 -6.66 -2.34 -17.55
C LYS A 70 -8.04 -2.97 -17.34
N CYS A 71 -8.14 -4.02 -16.52
CA CYS A 71 -9.42 -4.60 -16.14
C CYS A 71 -10.27 -3.61 -15.32
N MET A 72 -9.65 -2.96 -14.32
CA MET A 72 -10.29 -1.96 -13.48
C MET A 72 -10.87 -0.80 -14.29
N ASP A 73 -10.10 -0.28 -15.26
CA ASP A 73 -10.54 0.80 -16.15
C ASP A 73 -11.72 0.37 -17.05
N LYS A 74 -11.70 -0.87 -17.56
CA LYS A 74 -12.83 -1.41 -18.32
C LYS A 74 -14.10 -1.52 -17.48
N GLN A 75 -14.00 -1.94 -16.22
CA GLN A 75 -15.15 -2.02 -15.32
C GLN A 75 -15.70 -0.63 -14.98
N LYS A 76 -14.83 0.37 -14.79
CA LYS A 76 -15.22 1.76 -14.56
C LYS A 76 -16.05 2.34 -15.71
N ASN A 77 -15.71 2.01 -16.95
CA ASN A 77 -16.38 2.50 -18.16
C ASN A 77 -17.65 1.71 -18.55
N LYS A 78 -18.01 0.66 -17.81
CA LYS A 78 -19.26 -0.11 -18.00
C LYS A 78 -20.43 0.41 -17.13
N LYS A 79 -20.17 1.32 -16.20
CA LYS A 79 -21.16 1.99 -15.34
C LYS A 79 -21.58 3.31 -15.98
#